data_AF-A0AAV7EW27-F1
#
_entry.id   AF-A0AAV7EW27-F1
#
_cell.length_a   1.000
_cell.length_b   1.000
_cell.length_c   1.000
_cell.angle_alpha   90.00
_cell.angle_beta   90.00
_cell.angle_gamma   90.00
#
_symmetry.space_group_name_H-M   'P 1'
#
loop_
_entity.id
_entity.type
_entity.pdbx_description
1 polymer ?
#
loop_
_entity_poly.entity_id
_entity_poly.type
_entity_poly.pdbx_seq_one_letter_code
_entity_poly.pdbx_strand_id
1 'polypeptide(L)'
;MGQSLRKVWGRVQGKKNLHKICDKVFNQYVDQTRQAGLELKDLHVATLLVYNAVNKHFPGPHKEPPSPEEVRDLVEIHRSEQKERIDRDEFYEVMLKWVSKDLRKYAANKFILALLAAPAMAELTKIGGRKVPPVGRFVEKVPTSIFVSSFALALVLLQDQTVIID
;
A
#
# COMPACT_ATOMS: atom_id res chain seq x y z
N MET A 1 -9.36 20.86 2.33
CA MET A 1 -9.42 19.78 1.31
C MET A 1 -8.06 19.44 0.68
N GLY A 2 -7.05 20.31 0.70
CA GLY A 2 -5.74 20.03 0.06
C GLY A 2 -4.88 18.94 0.71
N GLN A 3 -4.99 18.68 2.01
CA GLN A 3 -4.17 17.66 2.70
C GLN A 3 -4.59 16.22 2.38
N SER A 4 -5.90 15.94 2.25
CA SER A 4 -6.40 14.60 1.90
C SER A 4 -6.06 14.25 0.45
N LEU A 5 -6.19 15.22 -0.46
CA LEU A 5 -5.74 15.10 -1.85
C LEU A 5 -4.22 14.87 -1.93
N ARG A 6 -3.40 15.54 -1.11
CA ARG A 6 -1.95 15.30 -1.05
C ARG A 6 -1.60 13.89 -0.55
N LYS A 7 -2.34 13.36 0.43
CA LYS A 7 -2.17 11.97 0.92
C LYS A 7 -2.58 10.95 -0.15
N VAL A 8 -3.67 11.21 -0.89
CA VAL A 8 -4.09 10.37 -2.03
C VAL A 8 -3.08 10.45 -3.17
N TRP A 9 -2.57 11.64 -3.48
CA TRP A 9 -1.52 11.84 -4.49
C TRP A 9 -0.20 11.16 -4.10
N GLY A 10 0.16 11.18 -2.82
CA GLY A 10 1.30 10.44 -2.26
C GLY A 10 1.15 8.91 -2.37
N ARG A 11 -0.08 8.39 -2.25
CA ARG A 11 -0.39 6.97 -2.51
C ARG A 11 -0.18 6.58 -3.97
N VAL A 12 -0.48 7.48 -4.91
CA VAL A 12 -0.29 7.27 -6.36
C VAL A 12 1.19 7.46 -6.78
N GLN A 13 1.92 8.37 -6.12
CA GLN A 13 3.35 8.61 -6.35
C GLN A 13 4.28 7.54 -5.78
N GLY A 14 3.73 6.51 -5.11
CA GLY A 14 4.51 5.45 -4.45
C GLY A 14 5.57 4.79 -5.32
N LYS A 15 5.34 4.67 -6.64
CA LYS A 15 6.35 4.12 -7.59
C LYS A 15 7.60 4.99 -7.72
N LYS A 16 7.43 6.33 -7.86
CA LYS A 16 8.57 7.25 -7.99
C LYS A 16 9.37 7.36 -6.69
N ASN A 17 8.70 7.24 -5.54
CA ASN A 17 9.37 7.25 -4.24
C ASN A 17 10.07 5.92 -3.95
N LEU A 18 9.49 4.78 -4.35
CA LEU A 18 10.13 3.48 -4.21
C LEU A 18 11.41 3.41 -5.04
N HIS A 19 11.38 3.90 -6.28
CA HIS A 19 12.57 3.96 -7.14
C HIS A 19 13.71 4.73 -6.48
N LYS A 20 13.43 5.92 -5.94
CA LYS A 20 14.43 6.72 -5.20
C LYS A 20 14.99 6.03 -3.97
N ILE A 21 14.16 5.28 -3.24
CA ILE A 21 14.61 4.51 -2.08
C ILE A 21 15.50 3.35 -2.52
N CYS A 22 15.10 2.61 -3.56
CA CYS A 22 15.89 1.50 -4.10
C CYS A 22 17.23 2.02 -4.63
N ASP A 23 17.23 3.13 -5.37
CA ASP A 23 18.46 3.80 -5.84
C ASP A 23 19.37 4.18 -4.68
N LYS A 24 18.81 4.75 -3.61
CA LYS A 24 19.59 5.19 -2.45
C LYS A 24 20.23 3.99 -1.74
N VAL A 25 19.47 2.91 -1.54
CA VAL A 25 20.00 1.68 -0.93
C VAL A 25 21.04 1.04 -1.84
N PHE A 26 20.77 0.92 -3.14
CA PHE A 26 21.70 0.34 -4.11
C PHE A 26 23.02 1.12 -4.18
N ASN A 27 22.96 2.46 -4.20
CA ASN A 27 24.14 3.31 -4.19
C ASN A 27 25.01 3.09 -2.95
N GLN A 28 24.42 2.85 -1.78
CA GLN A 28 25.21 2.56 -0.56
C GLN A 28 26.11 1.33 -0.72
N TYR A 29 25.65 0.31 -1.44
CA TYR A 29 26.45 -0.89 -1.68
C TYR A 29 27.49 -0.69 -2.77
N VAL A 30 27.14 0.00 -3.86
CA VAL A 30 28.08 0.32 -4.95
C VAL A 30 29.22 1.21 -4.46
N ASP A 31 28.91 2.23 -3.64
CA ASP A 31 29.90 3.16 -3.09
C ASP A 31 30.83 2.47 -2.08
N GLN A 32 30.33 1.49 -1.31
CA GLN A 32 31.11 0.75 -0.33
C GLN A 32 32.00 -0.33 -0.95
N THR A 33 31.49 -1.07 -1.94
CA THR A 33 32.20 -2.20 -2.56
C THR A 33 33.00 -1.80 -3.80
N ARG A 34 32.78 -0.59 -4.36
CA ARG A 34 33.29 -0.13 -5.67
C ARG A 34 32.98 -1.07 -6.83
N GLN A 35 31.97 -1.91 -6.67
CA GLN A 35 31.56 -2.89 -7.68
C GLN A 35 30.20 -2.51 -8.25
N ALA A 36 30.02 -2.73 -9.56
CA ALA A 36 28.80 -2.40 -10.28
C ALA A 36 27.71 -3.47 -10.07
N GLY A 37 27.23 -3.65 -8.85
CA GLY A 37 26.12 -4.58 -8.57
C GLY A 37 26.00 -4.99 -7.11
N LEU A 38 24.77 -5.35 -6.71
CA LEU A 38 24.49 -5.87 -5.37
C LEU A 38 24.77 -7.38 -5.34
N GLU A 39 25.60 -7.85 -4.41
CA GLU A 39 25.84 -9.29 -4.26
C GLU A 39 24.61 -10.01 -3.69
N LEU A 40 24.35 -11.24 -4.14
CA LEU A 40 23.20 -12.03 -3.69
C LEU A 40 23.16 -12.25 -2.17
N LYS A 41 24.31 -12.29 -1.51
CA LYS A 41 24.41 -12.42 -0.04
C LYS A 41 23.90 -11.19 0.71
N ASP A 42 24.01 -10.02 0.09
CA ASP A 42 23.62 -8.73 0.69
C ASP A 42 22.16 -8.37 0.38
N LEU A 43 21.52 -9.13 -0.52
CA LEU A 43 20.13 -8.92 -0.93
C LEU A 43 19.15 -8.89 0.24
N HIS A 44 19.33 -9.77 1.23
CA HIS A 44 18.47 -9.81 2.41
C HIS A 44 18.56 -8.50 3.21
N VAL A 45 19.78 -8.03 3.48
CA VAL A 45 20.00 -6.79 4.24
C VAL A 45 19.50 -5.58 3.45
N ALA A 46 19.79 -5.51 2.15
CA ALA A 46 19.30 -4.45 1.27
C ALA A 46 17.76 -4.39 1.26
N THR A 47 17.10 -5.55 1.25
CA THR A 47 15.64 -5.65 1.33
C THR A 47 15.12 -5.06 2.64
N LEU A 48 15.74 -5.41 3.78
CA LEU A 48 15.35 -4.86 5.08
C LEU A 48 15.50 -3.33 5.14
N LEU A 49 16.56 -2.79 4.55
CA LEU A 49 16.78 -1.35 4.46
C LEU A 49 15.71 -0.64 3.61
N VAL A 50 15.34 -1.24 2.47
CA VAL A 50 14.24 -0.72 1.64
C VAL A 50 12.94 -0.73 2.42
N TYR A 51 12.60 -1.83 3.10
CA TYR A 51 11.37 -1.92 3.89
C TYR A 51 11.34 -0.93 5.05
N ASN A 52 12.46 -0.74 5.76
CA ASN A 52 12.58 0.28 6.79
C ASN A 52 12.34 1.69 6.22
N ALA A 53 12.96 2.03 5.08
CA ALA A 53 12.75 3.31 4.42
C ALA A 53 11.33 3.48 3.89
N VAL A 54 10.73 2.42 3.34
CA VAL A 54 9.34 2.41 2.89
C VAL A 54 8.40 2.66 4.08
N ASN A 55 8.56 1.95 5.20
CA ASN A 55 7.72 2.14 6.38
C ASN A 55 7.89 3.52 7.03
N LYS A 56 9.07 4.14 6.89
CA LYS A 56 9.31 5.50 7.36
C LYS A 56 8.67 6.58 6.47
N HIS A 57 8.62 6.35 5.16
CA HIS A 57 8.24 7.39 4.19
C HIS A 57 6.87 7.19 3.53
N PHE A 58 6.32 5.98 3.54
CA PHE A 58 5.01 5.68 2.96
C PHE A 58 3.95 5.72 4.06
N PRO A 59 2.88 6.51 3.87
CA PRO A 59 1.73 6.46 4.76
C PRO A 59 0.99 5.12 4.58
N GLY A 60 0.68 4.46 5.70
CA GLY A 60 -0.04 3.19 5.71
C GLY A 60 0.35 2.32 6.89
N PRO A 61 -0.24 1.12 7.01
CA PRO A 61 0.19 0.14 8.00
C PRO A 61 1.64 -0.26 7.73
N HIS A 62 2.34 -0.63 8.80
CA HIS A 62 3.70 -1.13 8.71
C HIS A 62 3.72 -2.37 7.80
N LYS A 63 4.56 -2.34 6.76
CA LYS A 63 4.74 -3.47 5.86
C LYS A 63 5.80 -4.40 6.42
N GLU A 64 5.51 -5.68 6.42
CA GLU A 64 6.48 -6.69 6.81
C GLU A 64 7.39 -7.02 5.63
N PRO A 65 8.71 -7.12 5.84
CA PRO A 65 9.62 -7.58 4.80
C PRO A 65 9.28 -9.03 4.38
N PRO A 66 9.71 -9.47 3.19
CA PRO A 66 9.56 -10.86 2.77
C PRO A 66 10.24 -11.80 3.74
N SER A 67 9.76 -13.04 3.81
CA SER A 67 10.37 -14.04 4.68
C SER A 67 11.80 -14.36 4.21
N PRO A 68 12.69 -14.81 5.11
CA PRO A 68 14.02 -15.27 4.72
C PRO A 68 13.98 -16.37 3.65
N GLU A 69 12.94 -17.20 3.67
CA GLU A 69 12.69 -18.24 2.67
C GLU A 69 12.37 -17.65 1.29
N GLU A 70 11.46 -16.66 1.20
CA GLU A 70 11.14 -15.98 -0.06
C GLU A 70 12.39 -15.29 -0.67
N VAL A 71 13.28 -14.74 0.17
CA VAL A 71 14.55 -14.16 -0.29
C VAL A 71 15.52 -15.26 -0.75
N ARG A 72 15.59 -16.38 -0.03
CA ARG A 72 16.46 -17.52 -0.38
C ARG A 72 16.05 -18.13 -1.73
N ASP A 73 14.77 -18.34 -1.95
CA ASP A 73 14.25 -18.90 -3.21
C ASP A 73 14.63 -17.99 -4.40
N LEU A 74 14.55 -16.67 -4.23
CA LEU A 74 14.99 -15.71 -5.24
C LEU A 74 16.51 -15.81 -5.50
N VAL A 75 17.31 -15.94 -4.44
CA VAL A 75 18.77 -16.13 -4.54
C VAL A 75 19.11 -17.43 -5.27
N GLU A 76 18.39 -18.52 -5.00
CA GLU A 76 18.58 -19.81 -5.66
C GLU A 76 18.24 -19.74 -7.16
N ILE A 77 17.16 -19.04 -7.53
CA ILE A 77 16.82 -18.79 -8.93
C ILE A 77 17.96 -18.05 -9.64
N HIS A 78 18.44 -16.94 -9.08
CA HIS A 78 19.55 -16.18 -9.70
C HIS A 78 20.85 -16.99 -9.75
N ARG A 79 21.13 -17.80 -8.72
CA ARG A 79 22.28 -18.71 -8.73
C ARG A 79 22.16 -19.77 -9.82
N SER A 80 20.96 -20.31 -10.08
CA SER A 80 20.72 -21.25 -11.17
C SER A 80 20.94 -20.63 -12.56
N GLU A 81 20.71 -19.32 -12.69
CA GLU A 81 21.01 -18.51 -13.87
C GLU A 81 22.48 -18.07 -13.96
N GLN A 82 23.35 -18.59 -13.08
CA GLN A 82 24.77 -18.21 -12.97
C GLN A 82 25.02 -16.71 -12.73
N LYS A 83 24.04 -16.00 -12.15
CA LYS A 83 24.21 -14.62 -11.69
C LYS A 83 24.71 -14.61 -10.25
N GLU A 84 25.81 -13.91 -10.01
CA GLU A 84 26.32 -13.66 -8.65
C GLU A 84 25.89 -12.30 -8.10
N ARG A 85 25.41 -11.41 -8.97
CA ARG A 85 25.02 -10.04 -8.67
C ARG A 85 23.68 -9.71 -9.29
N ILE A 86 23.00 -8.76 -8.65
CA ILE A 86 21.74 -8.18 -9.09
C ILE A 86 22.02 -6.75 -9.54
N ASP A 87 21.52 -6.44 -10.74
CA ASP A 87 21.60 -5.11 -11.31
C ASP A 87 20.58 -4.16 -10.67
N ARG A 88 20.77 -2.86 -10.87
CA ARG A 88 19.91 -1.82 -10.28
C ARG A 88 18.44 -1.99 -10.66
N ASP A 89 18.18 -2.25 -11.93
CA ASP A 89 16.82 -2.38 -12.46
C ASP A 89 16.15 -3.65 -11.92
N GLU A 90 16.88 -4.76 -11.90
CA GLU A 90 16.41 -6.03 -11.32
C GLU A 90 16.09 -5.88 -9.83
N PHE A 91 16.96 -5.21 -9.07
CA PHE A 91 16.73 -4.91 -7.66
C PHE A 91 15.43 -4.11 -7.46
N TYR A 92 15.23 -3.06 -8.26
CA TYR A 92 14.01 -2.27 -8.21
C TYR A 92 12.76 -3.10 -8.57
N GLU A 93 12.82 -3.95 -9.59
CA GLU A 93 11.70 -4.80 -9.99
C GLU A 93 11.30 -5.81 -8.91
N VAL A 94 12.29 -6.44 -8.26
CA VAL A 94 12.06 -7.35 -7.14
C VAL A 94 11.40 -6.60 -5.98
N MET A 95 11.94 -5.44 -5.59
CA MET A 95 11.36 -4.61 -4.52
C MET A 95 9.94 -4.17 -4.87
N LEU A 96 9.71 -3.75 -6.12
CA LEU A 96 8.40 -3.34 -6.60
C LEU A 96 7.40 -4.50 -6.52
N LYS A 97 7.81 -5.71 -6.90
CA LYS A 97 6.97 -6.92 -6.84
C LYS A 97 6.56 -7.22 -5.40
N TRP A 98 7.50 -7.25 -4.47
CA TRP A 98 7.22 -7.54 -3.05
C TRP A 98 6.36 -6.46 -2.40
N VAL A 99 6.76 -5.19 -2.51
CA VAL A 99 6.02 -4.06 -1.92
C VAL A 99 4.61 -3.91 -2.52
N SER A 100 4.42 -4.26 -3.80
CA SER A 100 3.11 -4.22 -4.46
C SER A 100 2.20 -5.39 -4.08
N LYS A 101 2.76 -6.57 -3.79
CA LYS A 101 1.99 -7.74 -3.31
C LYS A 101 1.27 -7.40 -2.01
N ASP A 102 1.96 -6.73 -1.08
CA ASP A 102 1.39 -6.31 0.19
C ASP A 102 0.35 -5.20 0.02
N LEU A 103 0.63 -4.21 -0.83
CA LEU A 103 -0.33 -3.14 -1.12
C LEU A 103 -1.61 -3.68 -1.76
N ARG A 104 -1.50 -4.65 -2.67
CA ARG A 104 -2.66 -5.27 -3.32
C ARG A 104 -3.52 -6.03 -2.32
N LYS A 105 -2.91 -6.85 -1.47
CA LYS A 105 -3.62 -7.58 -0.41
C LYS A 105 -4.32 -6.61 0.55
N TYR A 106 -3.63 -5.57 0.98
CA TYR A 106 -4.18 -4.55 1.86
C TYR A 106 -5.36 -3.79 1.22
N ALA A 107 -5.19 -3.32 -0.02
CA ALA A 107 -6.25 -2.64 -0.75
C ALA A 107 -7.47 -3.55 -0.96
N ALA A 108 -7.25 -4.82 -1.36
CA ALA A 108 -8.33 -5.78 -1.56
C ALA A 108 -9.15 -5.99 -0.28
N ASN A 109 -8.50 -6.20 0.86
CA ASN A 109 -9.19 -6.38 2.14
C ASN A 109 -10.02 -5.16 2.53
N LYS A 110 -9.50 -3.95 2.30
CA LYS A 110 -10.25 -2.70 2.53
C LYS A 110 -11.49 -2.58 1.66
N PHE A 111 -11.35 -2.85 0.37
CA PHE A 111 -12.47 -2.82 -0.55
C PHE A 111 -13.53 -3.85 -0.17
N ILE A 112 -13.12 -5.07 0.21
CA ILE A 112 -14.05 -6.11 0.69
C ILE A 112 -14.81 -5.62 1.93
N LEU A 113 -14.11 -5.09 2.93
CA LEU A 113 -14.74 -4.58 4.15
C LEU A 113 -15.72 -3.43 3.86
N ALA A 114 -15.33 -2.49 2.99
CA ALA A 114 -16.19 -1.38 2.60
C ALA A 114 -17.44 -1.84 1.85
N LEU A 115 -17.30 -2.81 0.94
CA LEU A 115 -18.41 -3.38 0.18
C LEU A 115 -19.39 -4.14 1.08
N LEU A 116 -18.91 -4.83 2.13
CA LEU A 116 -19.75 -5.52 3.09
C LEU A 116 -20.48 -4.56 4.04
N ALA A 117 -19.81 -3.50 4.49
CA ALA A 117 -20.37 -2.55 5.45
C ALA A 117 -21.29 -1.48 4.82
N ALA A 118 -21.03 -1.08 3.57
CA ALA A 118 -21.75 0.02 2.92
C ALA A 118 -23.28 -0.19 2.78
N PRO A 119 -23.78 -1.39 2.42
CA PRO A 119 -25.22 -1.66 2.37
C PRO A 119 -25.92 -1.47 3.72
N ALA A 120 -25.33 -1.99 4.80
CA ALA A 120 -25.88 -1.84 6.14
C ALA A 120 -25.91 -0.36 6.58
N MET A 121 -24.83 0.39 6.33
CA MET A 121 -24.76 1.82 6.64
C MET A 121 -25.78 2.64 5.83
N ALA A 122 -26.00 2.29 4.56
CA ALA A 122 -26.99 2.94 3.72
C ALA A 122 -28.43 2.73 4.22
N GLU A 123 -28.78 1.51 4.60
CA GLU A 123 -30.11 1.19 5.14
C GLU A 123 -30.35 1.88 6.50
N LEU A 124 -29.37 1.84 7.40
CA LEU A 124 -29.46 2.55 8.69
C LEU A 124 -29.67 4.06 8.49
N THR A 125 -28.95 4.66 7.54
CA THR A 125 -29.09 6.08 7.20
C THR A 125 -30.47 6.38 6.63
N LYS A 126 -31.02 5.50 5.77
CA LYS A 126 -32.38 5.67 5.25
C LYS A 126 -33.43 5.58 6.34
N ILE A 127 -33.33 4.59 7.23
CA ILE A 127 -34.26 4.40 8.35
C ILE A 127 -34.19 5.58 9.30
N GLY A 128 -32.98 6.04 9.65
CA GLY A 128 -32.77 7.19 10.53
C GLY A 128 -33.27 8.50 9.91
N GLY A 129 -32.95 8.75 8.63
CA GLY A 129 -33.35 9.95 7.91
C GLY A 129 -34.87 10.10 7.75
N ARG A 130 -35.60 8.98 7.57
CA ARG A 130 -37.07 8.96 7.52
C ARG A 130 -37.72 9.46 8.82
N LYS A 131 -37.08 9.26 9.98
CA LYS A 131 -37.62 9.68 11.28
C LYS A 131 -37.57 11.20 11.50
N VAL A 132 -36.86 11.94 10.65
CA VAL A 132 -36.70 13.40 10.75
C VAL A 132 -37.58 14.09 9.70
N PRO A 133 -38.69 14.78 10.08
CA PRO A 133 -39.71 15.28 9.13
C PRO A 133 -39.20 16.16 7.97
N PRO A 134 -38.23 17.10 8.15
CA PRO A 134 -37.70 17.88 7.03
C PRO A 134 -36.76 17.06 6.12
N VAL A 135 -36.09 16.02 6.64
CA VAL A 135 -35.04 15.26 5.93
C VAL A 135 -35.60 13.99 5.26
N GLY A 136 -36.64 13.39 5.84
CA GLY A 136 -37.21 12.12 5.38
C GLY A 136 -37.67 12.15 3.93
N ARG A 137 -38.31 13.24 3.49
CA ARG A 137 -38.76 13.42 2.09
C ARG A 137 -37.61 13.46 1.08
N PHE A 138 -36.44 13.92 1.48
CA PHE A 138 -35.25 13.95 0.61
C PHE A 138 -34.56 12.60 0.56
N VAL A 139 -34.40 11.95 1.72
CA VAL A 139 -33.73 10.65 1.84
C VAL A 139 -34.49 9.53 1.13
N GLU A 140 -35.83 9.63 1.06
CA GLU A 140 -36.65 8.67 0.32
C GLU A 140 -36.52 8.76 -1.21
N LYS A 141 -36.34 9.98 -1.74
CA LYS A 141 -36.19 10.18 -3.19
C LYS A 141 -34.83 9.71 -3.72
N VAL A 142 -33.82 9.59 -2.85
CA VAL A 142 -32.47 9.18 -3.23
C VAL A 142 -32.38 7.64 -3.30
N PRO A 143 -31.95 7.06 -4.43
CA PRO A 143 -31.72 5.62 -4.54
C PRO A 143 -30.71 5.11 -3.51
N THR A 144 -30.95 3.91 -2.96
CA THR A 144 -30.03 3.31 -1.97
C THR A 144 -28.62 3.11 -2.55
N SER A 145 -28.50 2.87 -3.86
CA SER A 145 -27.22 2.73 -4.56
C SER A 145 -26.30 3.96 -4.45
N ILE A 146 -26.85 5.17 -4.38
CA ILE A 146 -26.07 6.40 -4.19
C ILE A 146 -25.48 6.43 -2.77
N PHE A 147 -26.28 6.06 -1.76
CA PHE A 147 -25.78 5.94 -0.40
C PHE A 147 -24.71 4.85 -0.29
N VAL A 148 -24.95 3.66 -0.84
CA VAL A 148 -23.98 2.54 -0.81
C VAL A 148 -22.67 2.93 -1.47
N SER A 149 -22.71 3.51 -2.67
CA SER A 149 -21.49 3.95 -3.36
C SER A 149 -20.76 5.05 -2.58
N SER A 150 -21.49 6.02 -2.02
CA SER A 150 -20.89 7.09 -1.21
C SER A 150 -20.23 6.56 0.08
N PHE A 151 -20.88 5.63 0.79
CA PHE A 151 -20.35 5.01 2.00
C PHE A 151 -19.17 4.09 1.68
N ALA A 152 -19.23 3.31 0.60
CA ALA A 152 -18.10 2.50 0.18
C ALA A 152 -16.86 3.36 -0.11
N LEU A 153 -17.04 4.48 -0.83
CA LEU A 153 -15.96 5.42 -1.11
C LEU A 153 -15.44 6.06 0.18
N ALA A 154 -16.33 6.51 1.06
CA ALA A 154 -15.97 7.12 2.34
C ALA A 154 -15.20 6.15 3.24
N LEU A 155 -15.65 4.90 3.36
CA LEU A 155 -14.97 3.87 4.17
C LEU A 155 -13.59 3.56 3.63
N VAL A 156 -13.43 3.37 2.32
CA VAL A 156 -12.10 3.14 1.71
C VAL A 156 -11.13 4.31 1.96
N LEU A 157 -11.65 5.55 2.00
CA LEU A 157 -10.84 6.74 2.22
C LEU A 157 -10.54 7.01 3.70
N LEU A 158 -11.46 6.66 4.60
CA LEU A 158 -11.38 6.96 6.03
C LEU A 158 -10.77 5.83 6.87
N GLN A 159 -10.75 4.59 6.38
CA GLN A 159 -10.12 3.45 7.06
C GLN A 159 -8.62 3.65 7.40
N ASP A 160 -7.95 4.65 6.81
CA ASP A 160 -6.56 5.01 7.09
C ASP A 160 -6.39 6.05 8.22
N GLN A 161 -7.47 6.65 8.71
CA GLN A 161 -7.39 7.52 9.87
C GLN A 161 -7.52 6.64 11.09
N THR A 162 -6.38 6.34 11.74
CA THR A 162 -6.38 5.90 13.13
C THR A 162 -7.26 6.85 13.90
N VAL A 163 -8.42 6.36 14.36
CA VAL A 163 -9.24 7.07 15.32
C VAL A 163 -8.38 7.17 16.57
N ILE A 164 -7.77 8.33 16.77
CA ILE A 164 -7.25 8.72 18.08
C ILE A 164 -8.51 8.93 18.90
N ILE A 165 -8.85 7.90 19.67
CA ILE A 165 -9.87 7.99 20.71
C ILE A 165 -9.12 8.60 21.89
N ASP A 166 -9.27 9.90 22.09
CA ASP A 166 -9.00 10.57 23.38
C ASP A 166 -10.12 10.24 24.37
#